data_AF-A0A2A5GWU6-F1
#
_entry.id   AF-A0A2A5GWU6-F1
#
_cell.length_a   1.000
_cell.length_b   1.000
_cell.length_c   1.000
_cell.angle_alpha   90.00
_cell.angle_beta   90.00
_cell.angle_gamma   90.00
#
_symmetry.space_group_name_H-M   'P 1'
#
loop_
_entity.id
_entity.type
_entity.pdbx_description
1 polymer ?
#
loop_
_entity_poly.entity_id
_entity_poly.type
_entity_poly.pdbx_seq_one_letter_code
_entity_poly.pdbx_strand_id
1 'polypeptide(L)'
;MINFKHYLIERVDIEKTLKQMGSKLEARIKSDRTASDTRKVVEGAISSDPTPNKQYTLWILRTYLNKGINLFEDFSRTSEALKVFHKHKTKMSKKDINQIKSLSELEDMVEAFEGKLSGKEEKSILSNKIKKETTFVYRSGKDIILIPKTEAASCFWGKGTKWCTAATKGKNEFQGYNKQGPLYIIIKGGKKYQFHMETDSYMDEKDQDQDLKTNEVMNWFFDKMGEKAQLAAVQHNGYNIQYIKNPSEKVQLAAVQHNGYAIGYIKNPTQKVMDLANN
;
A
#
# COMPACT_ATOMS: atom_id res chain seq x y z
N MET A 1 -26.20 26.67 -27.10
CA MET A 1 -25.39 26.02 -28.15
C MET A 1 -24.21 25.33 -27.48
N ILE A 2 -24.36 24.05 -27.12
CA ILE A 2 -23.22 23.15 -26.86
C ILE A 2 -23.59 21.84 -27.57
N ASN A 3 -22.84 21.59 -28.64
CA ASN A 3 -23.03 20.52 -29.60
C ASN A 3 -22.28 19.28 -29.10
N PHE A 4 -22.98 18.31 -28.50
CA PHE A 4 -22.41 17.00 -28.17
C PHE A 4 -22.61 16.01 -29.33
N LYS A 5 -22.08 16.34 -30.51
CA LYS A 5 -21.61 15.31 -31.44
C LYS A 5 -20.14 15.12 -31.16
N HIS A 6 -19.73 14.00 -30.55
CA HIS A 6 -18.50 13.28 -30.87
C HIS A 6 -18.44 11.93 -30.12
N TYR A 7 -18.48 10.86 -30.92
CA TYR A 7 -18.14 9.45 -30.63
C TYR A 7 -19.13 8.54 -29.87
N LEU A 8 -20.16 8.12 -30.61
CA LEU A 8 -20.68 6.75 -30.58
C LEU A 8 -19.52 5.80 -30.97
N ILE A 9 -18.96 5.10 -30.00
CA ILE A 9 -18.17 3.89 -30.22
C ILE A 9 -19.08 2.76 -29.74
N GLU A 10 -19.43 1.82 -30.63
CA GLU A 10 -20.29 0.68 -30.31
C GLU A 10 -19.75 -0.03 -29.07
N ARG A 11 -20.42 0.16 -27.92
CA ARG A 11 -20.19 -0.66 -26.75
C ARG A 11 -20.63 -2.07 -27.12
N VAL A 12 -19.82 -3.08 -26.81
CA VAL A 12 -20.26 -4.48 -26.93
C VAL A 12 -21.54 -4.64 -26.12
N ASP A 13 -22.64 -4.90 -26.83
CA ASP A 13 -23.98 -5.04 -26.24
C ASP A 13 -24.15 -6.47 -25.73
N ILE A 14 -24.31 -6.60 -24.41
CA ILE A 14 -24.43 -7.90 -23.72
C ILE A 14 -25.60 -8.70 -24.29
N GLU A 15 -26.77 -8.08 -24.48
CA GLU A 15 -27.97 -8.78 -24.96
C GLU A 15 -27.80 -9.23 -26.41
N LYS A 16 -27.19 -8.39 -27.25
CA LYS A 16 -26.86 -8.76 -28.63
C LYS A 16 -25.86 -9.91 -28.67
N THR A 17 -24.83 -9.88 -27.82
CA THR A 17 -23.82 -10.96 -27.73
C THR A 17 -24.43 -12.26 -27.23
N LEU A 18 -25.28 -12.22 -26.20
CA LEU A 18 -26.00 -13.38 -25.69
C LEU A 18 -26.93 -13.96 -26.76
N LYS A 19 -27.64 -13.12 -27.52
CA LYS A 19 -28.46 -13.57 -28.65
C LYS A 19 -27.65 -14.28 -29.74
N GLN A 20 -26.43 -13.82 -30.02
CA GLN A 20 -25.58 -14.37 -31.09
C GLN A 20 -24.78 -15.61 -30.67
N MET A 21 -24.34 -15.68 -29.42
CA MET A 21 -23.35 -16.66 -28.95
C MET A 21 -23.81 -17.48 -27.74
N GLY A 22 -24.97 -17.16 -27.15
CA GLY A 22 -25.46 -17.73 -25.88
C GLY A 22 -25.51 -19.25 -25.87
N SER A 23 -26.12 -19.88 -26.87
CA SER A 23 -26.21 -21.36 -26.93
C SER A 23 -24.84 -22.05 -26.99
N LYS A 24 -23.87 -21.45 -27.67
CA LYS A 24 -22.48 -21.96 -27.73
C LYS A 24 -21.78 -21.77 -26.38
N LEU A 25 -22.01 -20.65 -25.72
CA LEU A 25 -21.48 -20.38 -24.38
C LEU A 25 -22.07 -21.34 -23.35
N GLU A 26 -23.38 -21.61 -23.39
CA GLU A 26 -24.05 -22.60 -22.52
C GLU A 26 -23.44 -23.99 -22.68
N ALA A 27 -23.17 -24.41 -23.91
CA ALA A 27 -22.48 -25.68 -24.16
C ALA A 27 -21.04 -25.66 -23.61
N ARG A 28 -20.33 -24.54 -23.77
CA ARG A 28 -18.94 -24.39 -23.31
C ARG A 28 -18.82 -24.41 -21.79
N ILE A 29 -19.65 -23.68 -21.06
CA ILE A 29 -19.56 -23.59 -19.60
C ILE A 29 -19.77 -24.94 -18.90
N LYS A 30 -20.53 -25.87 -19.51
CA LYS A 30 -20.67 -27.25 -18.98
C LYS A 30 -19.34 -27.99 -18.88
N SER A 31 -18.35 -27.62 -19.69
CA SER A 31 -17.00 -28.19 -19.69
C SER A 31 -15.97 -27.36 -18.91
N ASP A 32 -16.41 -26.28 -18.27
CA ASP A 32 -15.57 -25.36 -17.52
C ASP A 32 -16.12 -25.20 -16.10
N ARG A 33 -15.48 -25.87 -15.14
CA ARG A 33 -15.87 -25.84 -13.73
C ARG A 33 -15.83 -24.44 -13.09
N THR A 34 -15.19 -23.47 -13.73
CA THR A 34 -15.01 -22.11 -13.21
C THR A 34 -16.08 -21.14 -13.73
N ALA A 35 -16.87 -21.55 -14.73
CA ALA A 35 -17.95 -20.77 -15.31
C ALA A 35 -19.31 -21.33 -14.89
N SER A 36 -20.18 -20.50 -14.32
CA SER A 36 -21.52 -20.91 -13.87
C SER A 36 -22.67 -20.30 -14.66
N ASP A 37 -22.42 -19.21 -15.39
CA ASP A 37 -23.46 -18.41 -16.02
C ASP A 37 -22.92 -17.71 -17.28
N THR A 38 -23.68 -17.75 -18.39
CA THR A 38 -23.24 -17.22 -19.68
C THR A 38 -23.17 -15.69 -19.68
N ARG A 39 -24.05 -15.01 -18.94
CA ARG A 39 -23.99 -13.56 -18.78
C ARG A 39 -22.72 -13.14 -18.05
N LYS A 40 -22.36 -13.84 -16.96
CA LYS A 40 -21.09 -13.63 -16.24
C LYS A 40 -19.87 -13.86 -17.13
N VAL A 41 -19.92 -14.83 -18.05
CA VAL A 41 -18.84 -15.02 -19.03
C VAL A 41 -18.73 -13.82 -19.97
N VAL A 42 -19.85 -13.31 -20.49
CA VAL A 42 -19.85 -12.11 -21.35
C VAL A 42 -19.36 -10.87 -20.59
N GLU A 43 -19.88 -10.63 -19.40
CA GLU A 43 -19.45 -9.54 -18.51
C GLU A 43 -17.98 -9.66 -18.15
N GLY A 44 -17.51 -10.88 -17.86
CA GLY A 44 -16.11 -11.17 -17.60
C GLY A 44 -15.22 -10.84 -18.81
N ALA A 45 -15.62 -11.23 -20.02
CA ALA A 45 -14.88 -10.89 -21.24
C ALA A 45 -14.81 -9.37 -21.47
N ILE A 46 -15.91 -8.65 -21.23
CA ILE A 46 -15.94 -7.18 -21.29
C ILE A 46 -15.00 -6.57 -20.23
N SER A 47 -15.02 -7.11 -19.01
CA SER A 47 -14.17 -6.64 -17.91
C SER A 47 -12.68 -6.88 -18.17
N SER A 48 -12.36 -8.00 -18.83
CA SER A 48 -11.00 -8.41 -19.20
C SER A 48 -10.46 -7.75 -20.46
N ASP A 49 -11.28 -6.97 -21.15
CA ASP A 49 -10.79 -6.14 -22.24
C ASP A 49 -10.24 -4.80 -21.70
N PRO A 50 -8.92 -4.57 -21.80
CA PRO A 50 -8.30 -3.39 -21.21
C PRO A 50 -8.56 -2.10 -22.00
N THR A 51 -9.19 -2.18 -23.18
CA THR A 51 -9.37 -1.03 -24.06
C THR A 51 -10.64 -0.25 -23.69
N PRO A 52 -10.64 1.09 -23.78
CA PRO A 52 -11.84 1.90 -23.49
C PRO A 52 -13.05 1.53 -24.38
N ASN A 53 -12.77 1.09 -25.61
CA ASN A 53 -13.78 0.71 -26.59
C ASN A 53 -14.11 -0.79 -26.63
N LYS A 54 -13.51 -1.60 -25.75
CA LYS A 54 -13.81 -3.03 -25.67
C LYS A 54 -13.60 -3.79 -26.99
N GLN A 55 -12.55 -3.43 -27.73
CA GLN A 55 -12.29 -3.94 -29.08
C GLN A 55 -11.82 -5.41 -29.14
N TYR A 56 -11.41 -6.00 -28.01
CA TYR A 56 -10.91 -7.37 -27.86
C TYR A 56 -11.93 -8.34 -27.24
N THR A 57 -13.07 -7.86 -26.74
CA THR A 57 -14.07 -8.70 -26.07
C THR A 57 -14.54 -9.86 -26.96
N LEU A 58 -14.80 -9.60 -28.25
CA LEU A 58 -15.20 -10.65 -29.19
C LEU A 58 -14.08 -11.67 -29.42
N TRP A 59 -12.82 -11.24 -29.40
CA TRP A 59 -11.70 -12.15 -29.48
C TRP A 59 -11.64 -13.06 -28.25
N ILE A 60 -11.77 -12.51 -27.04
CA ILE A 60 -11.80 -13.28 -25.77
C ILE A 60 -12.90 -14.36 -25.84
N LEU A 61 -14.12 -13.97 -26.21
CA LEU A 61 -15.25 -14.89 -26.30
C LEU A 61 -15.06 -15.99 -27.36
N ARG A 62 -14.57 -15.63 -28.55
CA ARG A 62 -14.32 -16.60 -29.63
C ARG A 62 -13.20 -17.57 -29.24
N THR A 63 -12.12 -17.07 -28.66
CA THR A 63 -10.98 -17.87 -28.22
C THR A 63 -11.38 -18.81 -27.08
N TYR A 64 -12.22 -18.36 -26.13
CA TYR A 64 -12.78 -19.21 -25.08
C TYR A 64 -13.69 -20.33 -25.63
N LEU A 65 -14.59 -20.00 -26.56
CA LEU A 65 -15.44 -21.00 -27.24
C LEU A 65 -14.61 -22.04 -28.00
N ASN A 66 -13.50 -21.62 -28.60
CA ASN A 66 -12.60 -22.48 -29.37
C ASN A 66 -11.54 -23.19 -28.50
N LYS A 67 -11.64 -23.12 -27.17
CA LYS A 67 -10.68 -23.71 -26.21
C LYS A 67 -9.24 -23.16 -26.32
N GLY A 68 -9.05 -22.00 -26.94
CA GLY A 68 -7.79 -21.26 -26.88
C GLY A 68 -7.59 -20.55 -25.55
N ILE A 69 -8.68 -20.30 -24.81
CA ILE A 69 -8.69 -19.97 -23.38
C ILE A 69 -9.42 -21.13 -22.68
N ASN A 70 -8.74 -21.79 -21.74
CA ASN A 70 -9.20 -23.06 -21.17
C ASN A 70 -10.28 -22.87 -20.10
N LEU A 71 -10.14 -21.85 -19.25
CA LEU A 71 -11.05 -21.62 -18.14
C LEU A 71 -11.50 -20.16 -18.10
N PHE A 72 -12.70 -19.91 -17.59
CA PHE A 72 -13.20 -18.57 -17.34
C PHE A 72 -12.30 -17.81 -16.34
N GLU A 73 -11.69 -18.49 -15.37
CA GLU A 73 -10.71 -17.87 -14.47
C GLU A 73 -9.46 -17.30 -15.17
N ASP A 74 -9.09 -17.87 -16.34
CA ASP A 74 -7.97 -17.39 -17.18
C ASP A 74 -8.29 -16.04 -17.87
N PHE A 75 -9.52 -15.52 -17.76
CA PHE A 75 -9.86 -14.20 -18.30
C PHE A 75 -9.05 -13.09 -17.60
N SER A 76 -8.65 -13.31 -16.36
CA SER A 76 -7.74 -12.41 -15.63
C SER A 76 -6.37 -12.32 -16.31
N ARG A 77 -5.74 -13.46 -16.56
CA ARG A 77 -4.48 -13.57 -17.32
C ARG A 77 -4.59 -13.02 -18.74
N THR A 78 -5.71 -13.31 -19.40
CA THR A 78 -6.02 -12.78 -20.74
C THR A 78 -6.02 -11.25 -20.75
N SER A 79 -6.58 -10.62 -19.73
CA SER A 79 -6.56 -9.16 -19.57
C SER A 79 -5.12 -8.62 -19.49
N GLU A 80 -4.26 -9.28 -18.69
CA GLU A 80 -2.86 -8.87 -18.54
C GLU A 80 -2.10 -8.94 -19.86
N ALA A 81 -2.19 -10.07 -20.57
CA ALA A 81 -1.53 -10.24 -21.85
C ALA A 81 -2.06 -9.23 -22.90
N LEU A 82 -3.38 -8.98 -22.93
CA LEU A 82 -3.98 -7.98 -23.83
C LEU A 82 -3.53 -6.54 -23.52
N LYS A 83 -3.22 -6.19 -22.26
CA LYS A 83 -2.67 -4.86 -21.93
C LYS A 83 -1.30 -4.67 -22.58
N VAL A 84 -0.42 -5.66 -22.47
CA VAL A 84 0.92 -5.63 -23.06
C VAL A 84 0.83 -5.61 -24.58
N PHE A 85 0.00 -6.49 -25.15
CA PHE A 85 -0.28 -6.53 -26.57
C PHE A 85 -0.77 -5.19 -27.09
N HIS A 86 -1.80 -4.59 -26.49
CA HIS A 86 -2.36 -3.31 -26.96
C HIS A 86 -1.29 -2.20 -27.04
N LYS A 87 -0.43 -2.15 -26.02
CA LYS A 87 0.64 -1.16 -25.89
C LYS A 87 1.77 -1.38 -26.90
N HIS A 88 2.10 -2.64 -27.22
CA HIS A 88 3.29 -2.98 -27.98
C HIS A 88 3.02 -3.60 -29.37
N LYS A 89 1.76 -3.80 -29.77
CA LYS A 89 1.34 -4.46 -31.03
C LYS A 89 1.98 -3.89 -32.29
N THR A 90 2.38 -2.61 -32.29
CA THR A 90 3.06 -1.99 -33.44
C THR A 90 4.46 -2.57 -33.70
N LYS A 91 5.10 -3.14 -32.67
CA LYS A 91 6.44 -3.75 -32.69
C LYS A 91 6.40 -5.27 -32.85
N MET A 92 5.21 -5.87 -32.92
CA MET A 92 5.01 -7.31 -32.99
C MET A 92 4.81 -7.79 -34.43
N SER A 93 5.11 -9.06 -34.68
CA SER A 93 4.89 -9.73 -35.98
C SER A 93 3.40 -9.81 -36.33
N LYS A 94 2.53 -10.07 -35.34
CA LYS A 94 1.07 -10.03 -35.48
C LYS A 94 0.51 -8.80 -34.77
N LYS A 95 -0.08 -7.88 -35.55
CA LYS A 95 -0.62 -6.60 -35.03
C LYS A 95 -2.12 -6.65 -34.78
N ASP A 96 -2.81 -7.55 -35.47
CA ASP A 96 -4.23 -7.82 -35.31
C ASP A 96 -4.40 -8.99 -34.35
N ILE A 97 -5.14 -8.77 -33.25
CA ILE A 97 -5.42 -9.78 -32.23
C ILE A 97 -6.09 -11.02 -32.83
N ASN A 98 -6.87 -10.87 -33.91
CA ASN A 98 -7.57 -11.99 -34.55
C ASN A 98 -6.63 -12.96 -35.27
N GLN A 99 -5.33 -12.64 -35.40
CA GLN A 99 -4.30 -13.55 -35.90
C GLN A 99 -3.73 -14.47 -34.81
N ILE A 100 -4.09 -14.25 -33.55
CA ILE A 100 -3.64 -14.99 -32.37
C ILE A 100 -4.77 -15.92 -31.94
N LYS A 101 -4.49 -17.22 -31.79
CA LYS A 101 -5.50 -18.28 -31.66
C LYS A 101 -5.72 -18.76 -30.23
N SER A 102 -4.79 -18.51 -29.32
CA SER A 102 -4.85 -18.98 -27.94
C SER A 102 -4.25 -17.96 -26.97
N LEU A 103 -4.56 -18.13 -25.69
CA LEU A 103 -3.93 -17.35 -24.61
C LEU A 103 -2.43 -17.63 -24.55
N SER A 104 -2.01 -18.90 -24.67
CA SER A 104 -0.59 -19.27 -24.68
C SER A 104 0.18 -18.55 -25.80
N GLU A 105 -0.37 -18.51 -27.01
CA GLU A 105 0.29 -17.81 -28.13
C GLU A 105 0.36 -16.30 -27.88
N LEU A 106 -0.67 -15.71 -27.26
CA LEU A 106 -0.65 -14.30 -26.86
C LEU A 106 0.44 -14.06 -25.80
N GLU A 107 0.50 -14.90 -24.77
CA GLU A 107 1.49 -14.86 -23.68
C GLU A 107 2.91 -14.97 -24.24
N ASP A 108 3.21 -15.97 -25.08
CA ASP A 108 4.53 -16.14 -25.73
C ASP A 108 4.92 -14.89 -26.54
N MET A 109 3.95 -14.28 -27.24
CA MET A 109 4.18 -13.08 -28.02
C MET A 109 4.48 -11.84 -27.16
N VAL A 110 3.84 -11.74 -25.99
CA VAL A 110 4.04 -10.61 -25.09
C VAL A 110 5.20 -10.82 -24.14
N GLU A 111 5.67 -12.06 -23.92
CA GLU A 111 6.76 -12.43 -23.01
C GLU A 111 8.01 -11.56 -23.23
N ALA A 112 8.42 -11.35 -24.47
CA ALA A 112 9.58 -10.49 -24.81
C ALA A 112 9.37 -8.99 -24.48
N PHE A 113 8.13 -8.59 -24.24
CA PHE A 113 7.71 -7.26 -23.79
C PHE A 113 7.26 -7.26 -22.33
N GLU A 114 7.18 -8.43 -21.70
CA GLU A 114 6.91 -8.64 -20.28
C GLU A 114 8.20 -8.43 -19.48
N GLY A 115 8.42 -7.15 -19.18
CA GLY A 115 9.42 -6.68 -18.24
C GLY A 115 8.80 -5.64 -17.31
N LYS A 116 8.39 -6.13 -16.12
CA LYS A 116 7.72 -5.48 -14.98
C LYS A 116 6.19 -5.43 -15.04
N LEU A 117 5.56 -5.84 -13.93
CA LEU A 117 4.14 -5.62 -13.66
C LEU A 117 3.84 -4.14 -13.92
N SER A 118 2.60 -3.81 -14.29
CA SER A 118 2.25 -2.39 -14.43
C SER A 118 2.61 -1.68 -13.11
N GLY A 119 3.24 -0.50 -13.19
CA GLY A 119 3.67 0.24 -11.99
C GLY A 119 2.54 0.59 -11.03
N LYS A 120 1.28 0.26 -11.37
CA LYS A 120 0.09 0.39 -10.53
C LYS A 120 -0.23 -0.91 -9.76
N GLU A 121 -0.12 -2.08 -10.39
CA GLU A 121 -0.33 -3.39 -9.75
C GLU A 121 0.86 -3.79 -8.88
N GLU A 122 2.08 -3.59 -9.38
CA GLU A 122 3.32 -3.76 -8.61
C GLU A 122 3.30 -2.88 -7.36
N LYS A 123 2.87 -1.62 -7.51
CA LYS A 123 2.69 -0.67 -6.41
C LYS A 123 1.51 -1.03 -5.51
N SER A 124 0.46 -1.65 -6.02
CA SER A 124 -0.68 -2.12 -5.22
C SER A 124 -0.28 -3.29 -4.33
N ILE A 125 0.32 -4.34 -4.91
CA ILE A 125 0.80 -5.53 -4.20
C ILE A 125 1.92 -5.13 -3.22
N LEU A 126 2.89 -4.34 -3.67
CA LEU A 126 3.94 -3.79 -2.80
C LEU A 126 3.30 -2.96 -1.69
N SER A 127 2.34 -2.07 -1.98
CA SER A 127 1.68 -1.29 -0.92
C SER A 127 0.91 -2.16 0.06
N ASN A 128 0.30 -3.26 -0.38
CA ASN A 128 -0.45 -4.17 0.49
C ASN A 128 0.49 -4.99 1.37
N LYS A 129 1.61 -5.49 0.81
CA LYS A 129 2.66 -6.14 1.59
C LYS A 129 3.26 -5.17 2.61
N ILE A 130 3.67 -3.98 2.18
CA ILE A 130 4.23 -2.96 3.07
C ILE A 130 3.25 -2.56 4.16
N LYS A 131 1.95 -2.43 3.87
CA LYS A 131 0.92 -2.16 4.89
C LYS A 131 0.85 -3.26 5.96
N LYS A 132 0.96 -4.54 5.58
CA LYS A 132 1.01 -5.66 6.55
C LYS A 132 2.28 -5.62 7.41
N GLU A 133 3.38 -5.20 6.80
CA GLU A 133 4.69 -5.00 7.44
C GLU A 133 4.82 -3.64 8.15
N THR A 134 3.71 -2.93 8.37
CA THR A 134 3.68 -1.62 9.03
C THR A 134 2.65 -1.63 10.15
N THR A 135 3.02 -1.21 11.35
CA THR A 135 2.05 -0.85 12.39
C THR A 135 1.74 0.64 12.25
N PHE A 136 0.48 0.98 11.98
CA PHE A 136 0.04 2.38 12.01
C PHE A 136 -0.38 2.73 13.43
N VAL A 137 0.38 3.60 14.09
CA VAL A 137 0.08 4.10 15.44
C VAL A 137 -0.99 5.18 15.36
N TYR A 138 -0.90 6.05 14.36
CA TYR A 138 -1.87 7.11 14.11
C TYR A 138 -2.00 7.36 12.61
N ARG A 139 -3.22 7.67 12.15
CA ARG A 139 -3.47 8.10 10.77
C ARG A 139 -4.70 8.99 10.69
N SER A 140 -4.50 10.22 10.21
CA SER A 140 -5.59 11.14 9.88
C SER A 140 -5.22 11.95 8.64
N GLY A 141 -5.93 11.71 7.54
CA GLY A 141 -5.63 12.33 6.25
C GLY A 141 -4.20 12.07 5.79
N LYS A 142 -3.39 13.13 5.74
CA LYS A 142 -1.97 13.10 5.32
C LYS A 142 -0.99 12.92 6.48
N ASP A 143 -1.46 13.05 7.72
CA ASP A 143 -0.62 12.96 8.91
C ASP A 143 -0.63 11.52 9.44
N ILE A 144 0.56 10.94 9.65
CA ILE A 144 0.76 9.52 9.95
C ILE A 144 1.88 9.33 10.97
N ILE A 145 1.67 8.43 11.92
CA ILE A 145 2.72 7.85 12.76
C ILE A 145 2.70 6.35 12.52
N LEU A 146 3.85 5.77 12.17
CA LEU A 146 3.96 4.34 11.87
C LEU A 146 5.27 3.75 12.38
N ILE A 147 5.27 2.43 12.55
CA ILE A 147 6.44 1.62 12.88
C ILE A 147 6.61 0.60 11.76
N PRO A 148 7.69 0.66 10.96
CA PRO A 148 8.00 -0.39 10.00
C PRO A 148 8.50 -1.64 10.74
N LYS A 149 8.00 -2.81 10.36
CA LYS A 149 8.41 -4.12 10.93
C LYS A 149 9.54 -4.78 10.16
N THR A 150 9.81 -4.29 8.95
CA THR A 150 10.80 -4.84 8.02
C THR A 150 11.60 -3.71 7.40
N GLU A 151 12.80 -4.05 6.94
CA GLU A 151 13.65 -3.12 6.18
C GLU A 151 12.94 -2.62 4.91
N ALA A 152 12.19 -3.51 4.24
CA ALA A 152 11.41 -3.15 3.06
C ALA A 152 10.35 -2.07 3.37
N ALA A 153 9.66 -2.18 4.50
CA ALA A 153 8.71 -1.16 4.96
C ALA A 153 9.42 0.15 5.33
N SER A 154 10.57 0.07 6.02
CA SER A 154 11.39 1.24 6.35
C SER A 154 11.82 2.00 5.09
N CYS A 155 12.39 1.30 4.10
CA CYS A 155 12.77 1.86 2.81
C CYS A 155 11.58 2.45 2.05
N PHE A 156 10.42 1.80 2.07
CA PHE A 156 9.22 2.30 1.40
C PHE A 156 8.73 3.63 1.99
N TRP A 157 8.57 3.70 3.32
CA TRP A 157 8.06 4.88 4.01
C TRP A 157 9.11 6.00 4.10
N GLY A 158 10.39 5.65 4.20
CA GLY A 158 11.51 6.59 4.16
C GLY A 158 11.89 7.08 2.76
N LYS A 159 11.23 6.63 1.69
CA LYS A 159 11.55 7.10 0.33
C LYS A 159 11.57 8.63 0.23
N GLY A 160 12.66 9.19 -0.28
CA GLY A 160 12.86 10.63 -0.44
C GLY A 160 13.62 11.29 0.72
N THR A 161 14.00 10.52 1.74
CA THR A 161 14.90 10.99 2.81
C THR A 161 16.33 10.49 2.57
N LYS A 162 17.28 11.01 3.36
CA LYS A 162 18.67 10.55 3.40
C LYS A 162 18.95 9.50 4.49
N TRP A 163 17.93 9.01 5.17
CA TRP A 163 18.08 8.10 6.31
C TRP A 163 18.84 6.83 5.94
N CYS A 164 19.84 6.48 6.75
CA CYS A 164 20.53 5.20 6.67
C CYS A 164 19.58 3.99 6.80
N THR A 165 18.48 4.11 7.54
CA THR A 165 17.47 3.05 7.72
C THR A 165 16.48 2.93 6.53
N ALA A 166 16.53 3.88 5.59
CA ALA A 166 15.75 3.85 4.34
C ALA A 166 16.64 3.65 3.10
N ALA A 167 17.94 3.41 3.30
CA ALA A 167 18.90 3.21 2.23
C ALA A 167 18.57 1.95 1.42
N THR A 168 18.48 2.10 0.10
CA THR A 168 18.27 0.98 -0.86
C THR A 168 19.53 0.59 -1.62
N LYS A 169 20.61 1.34 -1.40
CA LYS A 169 21.95 1.10 -1.92
C LYS A 169 22.93 1.35 -0.78
N GLY A 170 23.91 0.45 -0.61
CA GLY A 170 24.86 0.52 0.50
C GLY A 170 24.32 -0.11 1.79
N LYS A 171 24.98 0.20 2.92
CA LYS A 171 24.63 -0.34 4.24
C LYS A 171 23.32 0.28 4.75
N ASN A 172 22.39 -0.56 5.18
CA ASN A 172 21.13 -0.14 5.80
C ASN A 172 21.16 -0.47 7.31
N GLU A 173 20.81 0.50 8.16
CA GLU A 173 20.90 0.36 9.62
C GLU A 173 19.56 0.02 10.29
N PHE A 174 18.48 -0.21 9.54
CA PHE A 174 17.14 -0.46 10.08
C PHE A 174 17.13 -1.57 11.14
N GLN A 175 17.79 -2.70 10.87
CA GLN A 175 17.83 -3.83 11.79
C GLN A 175 18.58 -3.52 13.08
N GLY A 176 19.57 -2.62 13.04
CA GLY A 176 20.31 -2.20 14.23
C GLY A 176 19.42 -1.45 15.22
N TYR A 177 18.59 -0.53 14.70
CA TYR A 177 17.60 0.20 15.48
C TYR A 177 16.46 -0.72 15.94
N ASN A 178 15.83 -1.46 15.01
CA ASN A 178 14.65 -2.28 15.29
C ASN A 178 14.89 -3.40 16.33
N LYS A 179 16.15 -3.80 16.55
CA LYS A 179 16.52 -4.75 17.63
C LYS A 179 16.53 -4.12 19.02
N GLN A 180 16.77 -2.81 19.12
CA GLN A 180 16.81 -2.08 20.38
C GLN A 180 15.40 -1.65 20.78
N GLY A 181 14.61 -1.18 19.82
CA GLY A 181 13.21 -0.87 20.03
C GLY A 181 12.50 -0.33 18.79
N PRO A 182 11.26 0.16 18.92
CA PRO A 182 10.46 0.59 17.79
C PRO A 182 11.05 1.82 17.09
N LEU A 183 11.34 1.69 15.80
CA LEU A 183 11.66 2.83 14.94
C LEU A 183 10.37 3.51 14.47
N TYR A 184 10.13 4.75 14.87
CA TYR A 184 8.97 5.52 14.44
C TYR A 184 9.29 6.33 13.18
N ILE A 185 8.40 6.27 12.20
CA ILE A 185 8.37 7.20 11.06
C ILE A 185 7.16 8.12 11.24
N ILE A 186 7.42 9.42 11.23
CA ILE A 186 6.44 10.47 11.42
C ILE A 186 6.30 11.23 10.11
N ILE A 187 5.08 11.28 9.57
CA ILE A 187 4.74 12.09 8.39
C ILE A 187 3.77 13.17 8.86
N LYS A 188 4.20 14.43 8.83
CA LYS A 188 3.40 15.57 9.30
C LYS A 188 3.50 16.73 8.34
N GLY A 189 2.36 17.21 7.83
CA GLY A 189 2.32 18.38 6.95
C GLY A 189 3.14 18.20 5.66
N GLY A 190 3.30 16.96 5.18
CA GLY A 190 4.11 16.61 4.01
C GLY A 190 5.61 16.44 4.28
N LYS A 191 6.09 16.76 5.48
CA LYS A 191 7.46 16.49 5.92
C LYS A 191 7.58 15.12 6.59
N LYS A 192 8.79 14.56 6.58
CA LYS A 192 9.10 13.26 7.18
C LYS A 192 10.15 13.40 8.27
N TYR A 193 9.95 12.65 9.34
CA TYR A 193 10.88 12.55 10.44
C TYR A 193 11.00 11.08 10.87
N GLN A 194 12.13 10.74 11.46
CA GLN A 194 12.39 9.44 12.06
C GLN A 194 12.73 9.64 13.52
N PHE A 195 12.07 8.89 14.39
CA PHE A 195 12.32 8.94 15.81
C PHE A 195 12.60 7.54 16.33
N HIS A 196 13.71 7.36 17.05
CA HIS A 196 14.04 6.13 17.75
C HIS A 196 14.27 6.47 19.21
N MET A 197 13.39 5.97 20.06
CA MET A 197 13.28 6.36 21.46
C MET A 197 14.48 5.86 22.27
N GLU A 198 15.00 4.70 21.93
CA GLU A 198 16.03 3.97 22.68
C GLU A 198 17.42 4.58 22.49
N THR A 199 17.56 5.44 21.48
CA THR A 199 18.80 6.19 21.21
C THR A 199 18.57 7.69 21.25
N ASP A 200 17.37 8.15 21.66
CA ASP A 200 16.92 9.54 21.58
C ASP A 200 17.19 10.22 20.21
N SER A 201 17.18 9.44 19.12
CA SER A 201 17.55 9.91 17.79
C SER A 201 16.32 10.48 17.09
N TYR A 202 16.38 11.75 16.65
CA TYR A 202 15.27 12.41 15.98
C TYR A 202 15.72 13.13 14.71
N MET A 203 15.57 12.45 13.58
CA MET A 203 16.13 12.86 12.30
C MET A 203 15.08 13.48 11.38
N ASP A 204 15.44 14.59 10.73
CA ASP A 204 14.67 15.16 9.62
C ASP A 204 14.89 14.39 8.30
N GLU A 205 14.25 14.80 7.21
CA GLU A 205 14.38 14.16 5.90
C GLU A 205 15.82 14.15 5.33
N LYS A 206 16.74 14.97 5.86
CA LYS A 206 18.14 15.05 5.44
C LYS A 206 19.08 14.22 6.32
N ASP A 207 18.52 13.44 7.25
CA ASP A 207 19.27 12.67 8.26
C ASP A 207 20.03 13.60 9.22
N GLN A 208 19.46 14.78 9.50
CA GLN A 208 19.99 15.74 10.47
C GLN A 208 19.21 15.64 11.77
N ASP A 209 19.94 15.47 12.87
CA ASP A 209 19.36 15.41 14.21
C ASP A 209 18.73 16.75 14.58
N GLN A 210 17.55 16.69 15.19
CA GLN A 210 16.75 17.86 15.56
C GLN A 210 16.52 17.88 17.07
N ASP A 211 16.46 19.08 17.65
CA ASP A 211 16.13 19.22 19.07
C ASP A 211 14.72 18.70 19.36
N LEU A 212 14.61 17.73 20.27
CA LEU A 212 13.34 17.16 20.74
C LEU A 212 12.51 18.17 21.53
N LYS A 213 13.15 19.08 22.29
CA LYS A 213 12.49 19.88 23.33
C LYS A 213 11.62 21.00 22.79
N THR A 214 12.02 21.58 21.67
CA THR A 214 11.30 22.71 21.07
C THR A 214 10.46 22.31 19.86
N ASN A 215 10.38 21.01 19.55
CA ASN A 215 9.80 20.55 18.31
C ASN A 215 8.29 20.29 18.41
N GLU A 216 7.51 21.09 17.68
CA GLU A 216 6.05 20.96 17.59
C GLU A 216 5.59 19.59 17.06
N VAL A 217 6.37 18.95 16.19
CA VAL A 217 6.05 17.62 15.64
C VAL A 217 6.21 16.55 16.72
N MET A 218 7.20 16.67 17.60
CA MET A 218 7.36 15.74 18.72
C MET A 218 6.25 15.92 19.76
N ASN A 219 5.90 17.15 20.10
CA ASN A 219 4.73 17.42 20.95
C ASN A 219 3.44 16.81 20.37
N TRP A 220 3.24 16.94 19.06
CA TRP A 220 2.13 16.31 18.36
C TRP A 220 2.24 14.77 18.36
N PHE A 221 3.44 14.20 18.18
CA PHE A 221 3.67 12.76 18.25
C PHE A 221 3.26 12.20 19.61
N PHE A 222 3.68 12.84 20.71
CA PHE A 222 3.34 12.41 22.06
C PHE A 222 1.85 12.59 22.41
N ASP A 223 1.18 13.59 21.83
CA ASP A 223 -0.28 13.76 21.94
C ASP A 223 -1.06 12.67 21.17
N LYS A 224 -0.54 12.21 20.03
CA LYS A 224 -1.21 11.20 19.19
C LYS A 224 -0.82 9.76 19.51
N MET A 225 0.28 9.53 20.20
CA MET A 225 0.64 8.20 20.66
C MET A 225 -0.28 7.79 21.82
N GLY A 226 -0.90 6.62 21.73
CA GLY A 226 -1.80 6.14 22.77
C GLY A 226 -1.08 5.87 24.10
N GLU A 227 -1.84 5.74 25.19
CA GLU A 227 -1.31 5.57 26.57
C GLU A 227 -0.22 4.48 26.68
N LYS A 228 -0.37 3.36 25.95
CA LYS A 228 0.64 2.29 25.95
C LYS A 228 2.02 2.77 25.48
N ALA A 229 2.06 3.60 24.44
CA ALA A 229 3.31 4.13 23.91
C ALA A 229 3.87 5.21 24.85
N GLN A 230 3.00 6.05 25.40
CA GLN A 230 3.38 7.04 26.42
C GLN A 230 4.03 6.37 27.63
N LEU A 231 3.47 5.26 28.10
CA LEU A 231 4.03 4.44 29.18
C LEU A 231 5.42 3.90 28.84
N ALA A 232 5.60 3.33 27.64
CA ALA A 232 6.91 2.85 27.20
C ALA A 232 7.95 3.99 27.17
N ALA A 233 7.55 5.19 26.74
CA ALA A 233 8.43 6.35 26.69
C ALA A 233 8.96 6.76 28.06
N VAL A 234 8.06 6.86 29.05
CA VAL A 234 8.45 7.28 30.40
C VAL A 234 9.12 6.18 31.21
N GLN A 235 8.87 4.91 30.86
CA GLN A 235 9.57 3.75 31.45
C GLN A 235 10.99 3.59 30.90
N HIS A 236 11.28 4.11 29.72
CA HIS A 236 12.64 4.15 29.17
C HIS A 236 13.44 5.32 29.77
N ASN A 237 12.82 6.50 29.83
CA ASN A 237 13.39 7.68 30.46
C ASN A 237 12.28 8.52 31.08
N GLY A 238 12.22 8.57 32.41
CA GLY A 238 11.21 9.33 33.15
C GLY A 238 11.07 10.79 32.70
N TYR A 239 12.17 11.42 32.24
CA TYR A 239 12.15 12.79 31.73
C TYR A 239 11.36 12.96 30.42
N ASN A 240 11.04 11.89 29.69
CA ASN A 240 10.21 11.96 28.48
C ASN A 240 8.79 12.44 28.78
N ILE A 241 8.36 12.43 30.05
CA ILE A 241 7.06 13.00 30.44
C ILE A 241 6.94 14.49 30.09
N GLN A 242 8.05 15.21 29.97
CA GLN A 242 8.05 16.63 29.59
C GLN A 242 7.43 16.89 28.20
N TYR A 243 7.38 15.86 27.34
CA TYR A 243 6.82 15.95 25.99
C TYR A 243 5.36 15.49 25.92
N ILE A 244 4.84 14.85 26.97
CA ILE A 244 3.49 14.29 26.99
C ILE A 244 2.52 15.33 27.51
N LYS A 245 1.62 15.81 26.65
CA LYS A 245 0.58 16.75 27.06
C LYS A 245 -0.51 16.01 27.83
N ASN A 246 -0.83 16.51 29.03
CA ASN A 246 -1.86 15.96 29.91
C ASN A 246 -1.71 14.44 30.17
N PRO A 247 -0.56 13.98 30.72
CA PRO A 247 -0.34 12.55 30.97
C PRO A 247 -1.36 12.02 31.99
N SER A 248 -1.84 10.79 31.80
CA SER A 248 -2.72 10.13 32.78
C SER A 248 -1.97 9.88 34.10
N GLU A 249 -2.70 9.73 35.21
CA GLU A 249 -2.08 9.38 36.52
C GLU A 249 -1.12 8.20 36.38
N LYS A 250 -1.48 7.20 35.58
CA LYS A 250 -0.66 6.01 35.33
C LYS A 250 0.65 6.34 34.63
N VAL A 251 0.63 7.22 33.61
CA VAL A 251 1.86 7.68 32.92
C VAL A 251 2.70 8.54 33.86
N GLN A 252 2.08 9.40 34.66
CA GLN A 252 2.78 10.22 35.65
C GLN A 252 3.52 9.37 36.69
N LEU A 253 2.83 8.38 37.27
CA LEU A 253 3.42 7.44 38.23
C LEU A 253 4.59 6.67 37.61
N ALA A 254 4.42 6.16 36.38
CA ALA A 254 5.50 5.43 35.69
C ALA A 254 6.75 6.31 35.46
N ALA A 255 6.57 7.59 35.12
CA ALA A 255 7.68 8.52 34.93
C ALA A 255 8.45 8.79 36.22
N VAL A 256 7.74 9.11 37.30
CA VAL A 256 8.33 9.40 38.61
C VAL A 256 8.95 8.15 39.23
N GLN A 257 8.34 6.98 39.04
CA GLN A 257 8.89 5.71 39.49
C GLN A 257 10.22 5.38 38.78
N HIS A 258 10.33 5.71 37.49
CA HIS A 258 11.60 5.56 36.78
C HIS A 258 12.63 6.58 37.25
N ASN A 259 12.24 7.84 37.43
CA ASN A 259 13.12 8.89 37.95
C ASN A 259 12.31 9.93 38.72
N GLY A 260 12.53 10.02 40.04
CA GLY A 260 11.80 10.94 40.92
C GLY A 260 11.84 12.40 40.47
N TYR A 261 12.96 12.84 39.87
CA TYR A 261 13.11 14.21 39.36
C TYR A 261 12.19 14.53 38.17
N ALA A 262 11.59 13.52 37.52
CA ALA A 262 10.63 13.72 36.45
C ALA A 262 9.39 14.51 36.91
N ILE A 263 9.08 14.53 38.21
CA ILE A 263 7.96 15.30 38.78
C ILE A 263 8.05 16.79 38.42
N GLY A 264 9.26 17.35 38.29
CA GLY A 264 9.46 18.75 37.93
C GLY A 264 8.94 19.13 36.54
N TYR A 265 8.67 18.14 35.68
CA TYR A 265 8.11 18.33 34.34
C TYR A 265 6.59 18.10 34.27
N ILE A 266 5.95 17.70 35.38
CA ILE A 266 4.51 17.41 35.43
C ILE A 266 3.78 18.66 35.91
N LYS A 267 2.97 19.27 35.02
CA LYS A 267 2.26 20.52 35.33
C LYS A 267 1.22 20.39 36.46
N ASN A 268 0.52 19.25 36.51
CA ASN A 268 -0.55 18.97 37.48
C ASN A 268 -0.43 17.53 38.01
N PRO A 269 0.55 17.23 38.89
CA PRO A 269 0.74 15.88 39.42
C PRO A 269 -0.40 15.48 40.35
N THR A 270 -0.80 14.21 40.35
CA THR A 270 -1.78 13.72 41.33
C THR A 270 -1.15 13.56 42.72
N GLN A 271 -1.97 13.47 43.77
CA GLN A 271 -1.47 13.28 45.14
C GLN A 271 -0.53 12.07 45.24
N LYS A 272 -0.91 10.95 44.64
CA LYS A 272 -0.08 9.73 44.63
C LYS A 272 1.28 9.96 43.96
N VAL A 273 1.32 10.77 42.90
CA VAL A 273 2.56 11.09 42.18
C VAL A 273 3.46 11.97 43.05
N MET A 274 2.88 12.95 43.77
CA MET A 274 3.62 13.78 44.73
C MET A 274 4.18 12.96 45.90
N ASP A 275 3.37 12.06 46.46
CA ASP A 275 3.80 11.19 47.56
C ASP A 275 4.94 10.26 47.13
N LEU A 276 4.88 9.73 45.90
CA LEU A 276 5.93 8.86 45.35
C LEU A 276 7.26 9.59 45.15
N ALA A 277 7.26 10.86 44.70
CA ALA A 277 8.48 11.61 44.44
C ALA A 277 9.24 12.05 45.71
N ASN A 278 8.55 12.07 46.85
CA ASN A 278 9.10 12.51 48.15
C ASN A 278 9.65 11.35 49.00
N ASN A 279 9.53 10.10 48.52
CA ASN A 279 10.10 8.90 49.16
C ASN A 279 11.42 8.53 48.48
#